data_AF-A0A7V9FQJ3-F1
#
_entry.id   AF-A0A7V9FQJ3-F1
#
_cell.length_a   1.000
_cell.length_b   1.000
_cell.length_c   1.000
_cell.angle_alpha   90.00
_cell.angle_beta   90.00
_cell.angle_gamma   90.00
#
_symmetry.space_group_name_H-M   'P 1'
#
loop_
_entity.id
_entity.type
_entity.pdbx_description
1 polymer ?
#
loop_
_entity_poly.entity_id
_entity_poly.type
_entity_poly.pdbx_seq_one_letter_code
_entity_poly.pdbx_strand_id
1 'polypeptide(L)'
;KSSTIGVWSSTDRKNVTVSGKVRKGWTQVSRIGNPLVNEVVVPTPFKDVWNRSAPVNDKQFAGPVVKPVLAKLMNDLYKLNAPENNRDDLVAVFGTGVKGLNFTGTTVADMLRLNYSIPVTPSDKDNRLGVIGGDNGGFPNGRRLGDDVIDIAEQVMAGFLKGNKVPLGDGVNAGDVPALTAFPYEADPAEGFTNTKGLPKP
;
A
#
# COMPACT_ATOMS: atom_id res chain seq x y z
N LYS A 1 6.39 -25.41 8.24
CA LYS A 1 6.01 -24.86 6.91
C LYS A 1 5.59 -23.40 7.12
N SER A 2 5.97 -22.48 6.23
CA SER A 2 5.49 -21.09 6.29
C SER A 2 4.01 -21.04 5.89
N SER A 3 3.19 -20.30 6.65
CA SER A 3 1.78 -20.02 6.33
C SER A 3 1.58 -18.68 5.63
N THR A 4 2.67 -18.03 5.21
CA THR A 4 2.62 -16.70 4.59
C THR A 4 3.15 -16.75 3.17
N ILE A 5 2.40 -16.15 2.25
CA ILE A 5 2.82 -15.86 0.88
C ILE A 5 3.10 -14.37 0.74
N GLY A 6 4.13 -14.02 -0.03
CA GLY A 6 4.44 -12.64 -0.40
C GLY A 6 4.36 -12.49 -1.92
N VAL A 7 3.65 -11.48 -2.39
CA VAL A 7 3.44 -11.23 -3.81
C VAL A 7 3.80 -9.79 -4.14
N TRP A 8 4.38 -9.59 -5.31
CA TRP A 8 4.60 -8.30 -5.94
C TRP A 8 4.45 -8.49 -7.46
N SER A 9 4.15 -7.42 -8.17
CA SER A 9 4.09 -7.44 -9.63
C SER A 9 5.09 -6.45 -10.21
N SER A 10 5.52 -6.73 -11.44
CA SER A 10 6.40 -5.87 -12.23
C SER A 10 5.74 -5.54 -13.57
N THR A 11 6.12 -4.41 -14.14
CA THR A 11 5.86 -4.09 -15.54
C THR A 11 7.18 -3.96 -16.26
N ASP A 12 7.35 -4.73 -17.32
CA ASP A 12 8.55 -4.73 -18.14
C ASP A 12 8.31 -4.04 -19.48
N ARG A 13 9.32 -3.32 -19.97
CA ARG A 13 9.33 -2.78 -21.34
C ARG A 13 10.42 -3.46 -22.16
N LYS A 14 10.09 -3.79 -23.41
CA LYS A 14 11.04 -4.32 -24.38
C LYS A 14 12.08 -3.25 -24.70
N ASN A 15 13.35 -3.62 -24.63
CA ASN A 15 14.44 -2.72 -24.98
C ASN A 15 14.42 -2.41 -26.48
N VAL A 16 14.70 -1.15 -26.83
CA VAL A 16 14.80 -0.66 -28.21
C VAL A 16 16.21 -0.15 -28.51
N THR A 17 16.61 -0.24 -29.78
CA THR A 17 17.89 0.30 -30.26
C THR A 17 17.81 1.82 -30.30
N VAL A 18 18.75 2.50 -29.64
CA VAL A 18 18.88 3.97 -29.67
C VAL A 18 20.28 4.32 -30.13
N SER A 19 20.40 5.21 -31.12
CA SER A 19 21.69 5.68 -31.67
C SER A 19 22.65 4.54 -32.08
N GLY A 20 22.12 3.49 -32.73
CA GLY A 20 22.89 2.32 -33.16
C GLY A 20 23.31 1.36 -32.04
N LYS A 21 23.07 1.69 -30.76
CA LYS A 21 23.33 0.79 -29.63
C LYS A 21 22.17 -0.18 -29.46
N VAL A 22 22.35 -1.40 -29.98
CA VAL A 22 21.37 -2.47 -29.86
C VAL A 22 21.25 -2.89 -28.39
N ARG A 23 20.06 -2.71 -27.81
CA ARG A 23 19.70 -3.28 -26.51
C ARG A 23 18.63 -4.35 -26.73
N LYS A 24 18.92 -5.58 -26.33
CA LYS A 24 17.99 -6.72 -26.39
C LYS A 24 17.39 -6.98 -24.99
N GLY A 25 16.32 -7.75 -24.93
CA GLY A 25 15.67 -8.16 -23.67
C GLY A 25 14.59 -7.20 -23.17
N TRP A 26 14.20 -7.42 -21.92
CA TRP A 26 13.18 -6.68 -21.19
C TRP A 26 13.81 -5.96 -20.00
N THR A 27 13.30 -4.78 -19.67
CA THR A 27 13.72 -4.02 -18.50
C THR A 27 12.48 -3.70 -17.66
N GLN A 28 12.52 -4.03 -16.38
CA GLN A 28 11.51 -3.59 -15.43
C GLN A 28 11.50 -2.07 -15.36
N VAL A 29 10.32 -1.47 -15.54
CA VAL A 29 10.12 -0.02 -15.48
C VAL A 29 9.22 0.42 -14.35
N SER A 30 8.50 -0.53 -13.74
CA SER A 30 7.62 -0.30 -12.61
C SER A 30 7.45 -1.59 -11.83
N ARG A 31 7.10 -1.46 -10.55
CA ARG A 31 6.66 -2.56 -9.72
C ARG A 31 5.72 -2.09 -8.61
N ILE A 32 4.99 -3.03 -8.03
CA ILE A 32 4.17 -2.76 -6.85
C ILE A 32 4.09 -4.00 -5.96
N GLY A 33 4.31 -3.81 -4.65
CA GLY A 33 4.00 -4.77 -3.60
C GLY A 33 2.82 -4.27 -2.79
N ASN A 34 3.10 -3.48 -1.75
CA ASN A 34 2.09 -2.80 -0.97
C ASN A 34 1.56 -1.57 -1.73
N PRO A 35 0.27 -1.24 -1.61
CA PRO A 35 -0.25 0.01 -2.14
C PRO A 35 0.46 1.21 -1.50
N LEU A 36 0.55 2.31 -2.24
CA LEU A 36 1.07 3.61 -1.79
C LEU A 36 2.60 3.67 -1.54
N VAL A 37 3.32 2.56 -1.64
CA VAL A 37 4.78 2.58 -1.43
C VAL A 37 5.47 3.41 -2.50
N ASN A 38 5.13 3.21 -3.78
CA ASN A 38 5.69 4.00 -4.89
C ASN A 38 5.14 5.43 -4.92
N GLU A 39 3.91 5.64 -4.47
CA GLU A 39 3.22 6.92 -4.56
C GLU A 39 3.68 7.88 -3.46
N VAL A 40 3.71 7.40 -2.21
CA VAL A 40 3.82 8.23 -1.00
C VAL A 40 5.07 7.92 -0.17
N VAL A 41 5.49 6.66 -0.08
CA VAL A 41 6.58 6.25 0.83
C VAL A 41 7.97 6.46 0.20
N VAL A 42 8.13 6.06 -1.06
CA VAL A 42 9.39 6.23 -1.81
C VAL A 42 9.48 7.66 -2.33
N PRO A 43 10.50 8.45 -1.93
CA PRO A 43 10.62 9.82 -2.39
C PRO A 43 10.97 9.88 -3.89
N THR A 44 10.52 10.95 -4.55
CA THR A 44 10.71 11.18 -6.00
C THR A 44 12.13 10.90 -6.53
N PRO A 45 13.22 11.36 -5.86
CA PRO A 45 14.58 11.09 -6.35
C PRO A 45 14.96 9.61 -6.44
N PHE A 46 14.27 8.74 -5.69
CA PHE A 46 14.55 7.30 -5.65
C PHE A 46 13.57 6.47 -6.47
N LYS A 47 12.46 7.04 -6.94
CA LYS A 47 11.38 6.30 -7.62
C LYS A 47 11.87 5.54 -8.85
N ASP A 48 12.71 6.15 -9.68
CA ASP A 48 13.24 5.50 -10.89
C ASP A 48 14.11 4.28 -10.57
N VAL A 49 14.94 4.38 -9.52
CA VAL A 49 15.82 3.28 -9.10
C VAL A 49 15.00 2.19 -8.42
N TRP A 50 14.07 2.57 -7.55
CA TRP A 50 13.16 1.66 -6.87
C TRP A 50 12.30 0.87 -7.87
N ASN A 51 11.75 1.54 -8.89
CA ASN A 51 10.92 0.92 -9.92
C ASN A 51 11.69 -0.09 -10.77
N ARG A 52 13.02 0.03 -10.87
CA ARG A 52 13.90 -0.89 -11.62
C ARG A 52 14.52 -1.97 -10.75
N SER A 53 14.38 -1.91 -9.43
CA SER A 53 14.96 -2.88 -8.50
C SER A 53 14.00 -4.01 -8.15
N ALA A 54 14.53 -5.17 -7.79
CA ALA A 54 13.75 -6.24 -7.16
C ALA A 54 13.54 -5.96 -5.66
N PRO A 55 12.39 -6.34 -5.06
CA PRO A 55 12.08 -6.06 -3.66
C PRO A 55 13.12 -6.56 -2.64
N VAL A 56 13.84 -7.64 -2.95
CA VAL A 56 14.93 -8.15 -2.09
C VAL A 56 16.01 -7.10 -1.79
N ASN A 57 16.12 -6.07 -2.63
CA ASN A 57 17.08 -4.99 -2.48
C ASN A 57 16.51 -3.76 -1.76
N ASP A 58 15.30 -3.83 -1.19
CA ASP A 58 14.58 -2.64 -0.68
C ASP A 58 15.18 -2.03 0.57
N LYS A 59 16.09 -2.74 1.25
CA LYS A 59 16.84 -2.19 2.38
C LYS A 59 17.55 -0.88 2.02
N GLN A 60 17.96 -0.69 0.77
CA GLN A 60 18.59 0.56 0.31
C GLN A 60 17.63 1.78 0.34
N PHE A 61 16.31 1.54 0.39
CA PHE A 61 15.27 2.57 0.44
C PHE A 61 14.63 2.71 1.83
N ALA A 62 15.18 2.04 2.86
CA ALA A 62 14.61 2.07 4.20
C ALA A 62 14.71 3.45 4.89
N GLY A 63 15.68 4.28 4.52
CA GLY A 63 15.88 5.61 5.13
C GLY A 63 14.61 6.49 5.07
N PRO A 64 14.02 6.71 3.88
CA PRO A 64 12.74 7.39 3.74
C PRO A 64 11.56 6.76 4.49
N VAL A 65 11.57 5.44 4.73
CA VAL A 65 10.53 4.76 5.51
C VAL A 65 10.68 5.07 7.00
N VAL A 66 11.92 5.09 7.50
CA VAL A 66 12.24 5.37 8.92
C VAL A 66 12.09 6.85 9.28
N LYS A 67 12.25 7.74 8.28
CA LYS A 67 12.05 9.19 8.38
C LYS A 67 11.13 9.69 7.26
N PRO A 68 9.81 9.44 7.35
CA PRO A 68 8.87 9.73 6.29
C PRO A 68 8.60 11.22 6.12
N VAL A 69 8.74 11.71 4.89
CA VAL A 69 8.43 13.10 4.52
C VAL A 69 6.98 13.45 4.85
N LEU A 70 6.04 12.52 4.64
CA LEU A 70 4.63 12.76 4.92
C LEU A 70 4.35 13.04 6.40
N ALA A 71 5.02 12.36 7.35
CA ALA A 71 4.84 12.64 8.78
C ALA A 71 5.31 14.06 9.14
N LYS A 72 6.42 14.51 8.53
CA LYS A 72 6.87 15.89 8.68
C LYS A 72 5.84 16.89 8.16
N LEU A 73 5.31 16.66 6.95
CA LEU A 73 4.29 17.54 6.35
C LEU A 73 3.00 17.58 7.18
N MET A 74 2.56 16.44 7.73
CA MET A 74 1.43 16.35 8.66
C MET A 74 1.62 17.27 9.88
N ASN A 75 2.83 17.35 10.44
CA ASN A 75 3.13 18.22 11.58
C ASN A 75 3.26 19.69 11.18
N ASP A 76 3.96 19.96 10.08
CA ASP A 76 4.18 21.32 9.60
C ASP A 76 2.84 22.02 9.29
N LEU A 77 1.93 21.32 8.60
CA LEU A 77 0.67 21.86 8.12
C LEU A 77 -0.48 21.73 9.14
N TYR A 78 -0.59 20.60 9.83
CA TYR A 78 -1.80 20.25 10.59
C TYR A 78 -1.56 19.97 12.08
N LYS A 79 -0.30 20.00 12.57
CA LYS A 79 0.04 19.82 13.99
C LYS A 79 -0.45 18.49 14.58
N LEU A 80 -0.37 17.41 13.80
CA LEU A 80 -0.94 16.10 14.15
C LEU A 80 -0.08 15.26 15.12
N ASN A 81 1.07 15.76 15.56
CA ASN A 81 2.03 15.04 16.41
C ASN A 81 2.45 13.68 15.83
N ALA A 82 2.52 13.58 14.50
CA ALA A 82 2.96 12.38 13.81
C ALA A 82 4.45 12.11 14.12
N PRO A 83 4.83 10.87 14.50
CA PRO A 83 6.24 10.56 14.75
C PRO A 83 7.05 10.67 13.46
N GLU A 84 8.04 11.56 13.45
CA GLU A 84 8.88 11.83 12.27
C GLU A 84 10.12 10.94 12.17
N ASN A 85 10.51 10.28 13.26
CA ASN A 85 11.74 9.49 13.34
C ASN A 85 11.46 8.11 13.96
N ASN A 86 12.40 7.18 13.79
CA ASN A 86 12.36 5.83 14.38
C ASN A 86 11.09 5.03 14.00
N ARG A 87 10.71 5.12 12.71
CA ARG A 87 9.52 4.48 12.15
C ARG A 87 9.72 3.01 11.77
N ASP A 88 10.25 2.22 12.70
CA ASP A 88 10.40 0.76 12.52
C ASP A 88 9.05 0.04 12.35
N ASP A 89 7.96 0.66 12.83
CA ASP A 89 6.59 0.23 12.57
C ASP A 89 6.25 0.27 11.08
N LEU A 90 6.69 1.29 10.35
CA LEU A 90 6.50 1.40 8.90
C LEU A 90 7.39 0.41 8.13
N VAL A 91 8.61 0.15 8.63
CA VAL A 91 9.47 -0.90 8.07
C VAL A 91 8.82 -2.27 8.23
N ALA A 92 8.15 -2.52 9.36
CA ALA A 92 7.38 -3.74 9.55
C ALA A 92 6.21 -3.84 8.57
N VAL A 93 5.39 -2.78 8.46
CA VAL A 93 4.20 -2.77 7.59
C VAL A 93 4.56 -2.91 6.10
N PHE A 94 5.50 -2.10 5.59
CA PHE A 94 5.83 -2.06 4.17
C PHE A 94 6.99 -2.98 3.76
N GLY A 95 7.75 -3.53 4.72
CA GLY A 95 9.03 -4.17 4.46
C GLY A 95 9.10 -5.63 4.88
N THR A 96 8.97 -5.94 6.16
CA THR A 96 9.22 -7.31 6.69
C THR A 96 7.94 -8.12 6.94
N GLY A 97 6.79 -7.45 6.96
CA GLY A 97 5.57 -7.94 7.59
C GLY A 97 5.56 -7.67 9.09
N VAL A 98 4.36 -7.73 9.68
CA VAL A 98 4.11 -7.48 11.10
C VAL A 98 4.20 -8.79 11.88
N LYS A 99 4.95 -8.80 12.99
CA LYS A 99 5.10 -9.98 13.86
C LYS A 99 3.74 -10.41 14.40
N GLY A 100 3.46 -11.72 14.37
CA GLY A 100 2.16 -12.28 14.77
C GLY A 100 1.06 -12.15 13.72
N LEU A 101 1.29 -11.43 12.61
CA LEU A 101 0.36 -11.27 11.51
C LEU A 101 0.87 -11.97 10.24
N ASN A 102 1.90 -11.41 9.59
CA ASN A 102 2.38 -11.84 8.28
C ASN A 102 3.91 -11.68 8.10
N PHE A 103 4.67 -11.68 9.20
CA PHE A 103 6.13 -11.54 9.18
C PHE A 103 6.83 -12.69 8.45
N THR A 104 7.70 -12.36 7.48
CA THR A 104 8.44 -13.35 6.66
C THR A 104 9.96 -13.32 6.89
N GLY A 105 10.44 -12.70 7.96
CA GLY A 105 11.87 -12.57 8.26
C GLY A 105 12.40 -11.14 8.14
N THR A 106 13.70 -10.96 8.31
CA THR A 106 14.34 -9.64 8.40
C THR A 106 14.64 -8.98 7.05
N THR A 107 14.39 -9.67 5.95
CA THR A 107 14.56 -9.10 4.60
C THR A 107 13.48 -8.03 4.38
N VAL A 108 13.92 -6.79 4.26
CA VAL A 108 13.05 -5.66 3.87
C VAL A 108 12.75 -5.81 2.39
N ALA A 109 11.49 -6.06 2.07
CA ALA A 109 11.00 -6.23 0.72
C ALA A 109 9.55 -5.76 0.61
N ASP A 110 9.29 -4.81 -0.29
CA ASP A 110 7.93 -4.40 -0.62
C ASP A 110 7.18 -5.54 -1.31
N MET A 111 6.34 -6.22 -0.54
CA MET A 111 5.49 -7.32 -0.97
C MET A 111 4.19 -7.26 -0.19
N LEU A 112 3.08 -7.49 -0.89
CA LEU A 112 1.79 -7.74 -0.28
C LEU A 112 1.82 -9.16 0.33
N ARG A 113 1.71 -9.24 1.65
CA ARG A 113 1.89 -10.50 2.40
C ARG A 113 0.57 -10.99 2.99
N LEU A 114 0.19 -12.20 2.62
CA LEU A 114 -1.01 -12.87 3.12
C LEU A 114 -0.63 -14.08 3.96
N ASN A 115 -1.00 -14.08 5.23
CA ASN A 115 -0.96 -15.23 6.11
C ASN A 115 -2.30 -15.96 6.04
N TYR A 116 -2.30 -17.12 5.37
CA TYR A 116 -3.50 -17.93 5.17
C TYR A 116 -3.83 -18.84 6.36
N SER A 117 -3.07 -18.79 7.46
CA SER A 117 -3.48 -19.41 8.73
C SER A 117 -4.45 -18.55 9.54
N ILE A 118 -4.60 -17.27 9.17
CA ILE A 118 -5.60 -16.38 9.78
C ILE A 118 -6.93 -16.65 9.08
N PRO A 119 -8.01 -17.01 9.81
CA PRO A 119 -9.32 -17.20 9.22
C PRO A 119 -9.78 -15.95 8.48
N VAL A 120 -10.46 -16.14 7.34
CA VAL A 120 -11.09 -15.05 6.61
C VAL A 120 -12.16 -14.43 7.50
N THR A 121 -12.13 -13.11 7.63
CA THR A 121 -13.19 -12.36 8.32
C THR A 121 -14.46 -12.48 7.47
N PRO A 122 -15.61 -12.85 8.08
CA PRO A 122 -16.88 -12.89 7.35
C PRO A 122 -17.20 -11.52 6.76
N SER A 123 -17.73 -11.48 5.53
CA SER A 123 -17.96 -10.22 4.80
C SER A 123 -18.85 -9.21 5.52
N ASP A 124 -19.76 -9.68 6.38
CA ASP A 124 -20.64 -8.85 7.22
C ASP A 124 -19.94 -8.31 8.50
N LYS A 125 -18.72 -8.73 8.74
CA LYS A 125 -17.87 -8.35 9.89
C LYS A 125 -16.55 -7.71 9.48
N ASP A 126 -16.28 -7.62 8.18
CA ASP A 126 -15.10 -6.96 7.66
C ASP A 126 -15.07 -5.50 8.13
N ASN A 127 -13.92 -5.07 8.63
CA ASN A 127 -13.68 -3.66 8.94
C ASN A 127 -12.87 -3.01 7.82
N ARG A 128 -13.36 -1.90 7.27
CA ARG A 128 -12.65 -1.12 6.23
C ARG A 128 -11.24 -0.72 6.65
N LEU A 129 -11.01 -0.55 7.96
CA LEU A 129 -9.72 -0.19 8.53
C LEU A 129 -8.80 -1.41 8.79
N GLY A 130 -9.19 -2.61 8.36
CA GLY A 130 -8.39 -3.82 8.46
C GLY A 130 -7.79 -4.04 9.86
N VAL A 131 -6.48 -4.29 9.92
CA VAL A 131 -5.78 -4.62 11.16
C VAL A 131 -5.89 -3.51 12.21
N ILE A 132 -5.82 -2.24 11.80
CA ILE A 132 -5.93 -1.12 12.77
C ILE A 132 -7.38 -0.93 13.27
N GLY A 133 -8.36 -1.48 12.54
CA GLY A 133 -9.75 -1.63 12.95
C GLY A 133 -10.04 -2.89 13.78
N GLY A 134 -9.02 -3.68 14.12
CA GLY A 134 -9.17 -4.95 14.88
C GLY A 134 -9.48 -6.17 14.02
N ASP A 135 -9.40 -6.04 12.70
CA ASP A 135 -9.68 -7.10 11.74
C ASP A 135 -8.38 -7.64 11.11
N ASN A 136 -7.89 -8.76 11.63
CA ASN A 136 -6.64 -9.38 11.16
C ASN A 136 -6.74 -10.04 9.78
N GLY A 137 -7.95 -10.16 9.21
CA GLY A 137 -8.16 -10.63 7.84
C GLY A 137 -7.96 -9.55 6.77
N GLY A 138 -7.91 -8.27 7.18
CA GLY A 138 -7.71 -7.13 6.29
C GLY A 138 -6.27 -6.65 6.16
N PHE A 139 -6.07 -5.60 5.38
CA PHE A 139 -4.76 -4.97 5.18
C PHE A 139 -4.05 -4.63 6.51
N PRO A 140 -2.74 -4.91 6.66
CA PRO A 140 -1.80 -5.42 5.64
C PRO A 140 -1.70 -6.94 5.50
N ASN A 141 -2.61 -7.74 6.05
CA ASN A 141 -2.64 -9.20 5.83
C ASN A 141 -3.30 -9.56 4.49
N GLY A 142 -2.60 -9.27 3.39
CA GLY A 142 -3.23 -9.18 2.08
C GLY A 142 -3.97 -7.85 1.92
N ARG A 143 -4.88 -7.77 0.95
CA ARG A 143 -5.76 -6.63 0.73
C ARG A 143 -7.08 -7.12 0.15
N ARG A 144 -8.18 -6.75 0.79
CA ARG A 144 -9.55 -6.95 0.28
C ARG A 144 -10.00 -5.71 -0.49
N LEU A 145 -11.04 -5.85 -1.32
CA LEU A 145 -11.60 -4.72 -2.05
C LEU A 145 -12.19 -3.64 -1.12
N GLY A 146 -12.76 -4.05 0.01
CA GLY A 146 -13.31 -3.16 1.02
C GLY A 146 -12.29 -2.59 2.02
N ASP A 147 -11.01 -2.95 1.92
CA ASP A 147 -9.98 -2.33 2.76
C ASP A 147 -9.69 -0.92 2.26
N ASP A 148 -9.89 0.05 3.12
CA ASP A 148 -9.62 1.46 2.88
C ASP A 148 -8.14 1.76 3.12
N VAL A 149 -7.33 1.42 2.12
CA VAL A 149 -5.88 1.50 2.24
C VAL A 149 -5.39 2.94 2.44
N ILE A 150 -6.13 3.94 1.95
CA ILE A 150 -5.76 5.35 2.12
C ILE A 150 -5.92 5.73 3.58
N ASP A 151 -7.10 5.52 4.17
CA ASP A 151 -7.34 5.81 5.59
C ASP A 151 -6.39 5.00 6.50
N ILE A 152 -6.20 3.71 6.22
CA ILE A 152 -5.26 2.88 7.00
C ILE A 152 -3.85 3.46 6.92
N ALA A 153 -3.37 3.78 5.71
CA ALA A 153 -2.02 4.31 5.54
C ALA A 153 -1.88 5.68 6.19
N GLU A 154 -2.84 6.59 6.06
CA GLU A 154 -2.78 7.91 6.70
C GLU A 154 -2.71 7.81 8.22
N GLN A 155 -3.54 6.97 8.84
CA GLN A 155 -3.53 6.78 10.30
C GLN A 155 -2.23 6.11 10.77
N VAL A 156 -1.75 5.10 10.04
CA VAL A 156 -0.47 4.45 10.34
C VAL A 156 0.68 5.44 10.18
N MET A 157 0.70 6.26 9.13
CA MET A 157 1.70 7.32 8.91
C MET A 157 1.63 8.41 9.99
N ALA A 158 0.44 8.77 10.45
CA ALA A 158 0.24 9.65 11.60
C ALA A 158 0.69 9.03 12.93
N GLY A 159 0.95 7.71 12.97
CA GLY A 159 1.56 7.04 14.12
C GLY A 159 0.59 6.21 14.95
N PHE A 160 -0.50 5.70 14.36
CA PHE A 160 -1.44 4.80 15.04
C PHE A 160 -0.73 3.67 15.80
N LEU A 161 0.25 3.03 15.17
CA LEU A 161 1.05 1.92 15.75
C LEU A 161 2.05 2.37 16.82
N LYS A 162 2.27 3.68 16.96
CA LYS A 162 3.12 4.32 17.97
C LYS A 162 2.27 5.05 19.04
N GLY A 163 0.95 4.85 19.03
CA GLY A 163 0.02 5.43 20.01
C GLY A 163 -0.60 6.77 19.60
N ASN A 164 -0.20 7.37 18.48
CA ASN A 164 -0.82 8.60 17.99
C ASN A 164 -2.05 8.27 17.13
N LYS A 165 -3.20 8.11 17.79
CA LYS A 165 -4.46 7.70 17.15
C LYS A 165 -5.26 8.92 16.70
N VAL A 166 -4.93 9.42 15.52
CA VAL A 166 -5.69 10.48 14.84
C VAL A 166 -6.59 9.82 13.78
N PRO A 167 -7.91 10.06 13.75
CA PRO A 167 -8.83 9.44 12.79
C PRO A 167 -8.75 10.15 11.43
N LEU A 168 -7.59 10.07 10.78
CA LEU A 168 -7.40 10.59 9.44
C LEU A 168 -8.11 9.73 8.39
N GLY A 169 -8.50 10.39 7.31
CA GLY A 169 -9.01 9.77 6.11
C GLY A 169 -9.30 10.76 4.99
N ASP A 170 -9.51 10.24 3.79
CA ASP A 170 -9.75 11.04 2.57
C ASP A 170 -11.22 11.48 2.40
N GLY A 171 -12.09 11.02 3.31
CA GLY A 171 -13.52 11.30 3.31
C GLY A 171 -14.37 10.34 2.46
N VAL A 172 -13.77 9.29 1.88
CA VAL A 172 -14.43 8.31 1.01
C VAL A 172 -14.36 6.91 1.62
N ASN A 173 -15.38 6.54 2.41
CA ASN A 173 -15.38 5.27 3.14
C ASN A 173 -15.91 4.06 2.34
N ALA A 174 -16.45 4.27 1.13
CA ALA A 174 -17.03 3.22 0.30
C ALA A 174 -17.15 3.67 -1.17
N GLY A 175 -17.25 2.69 -2.07
CA GLY A 175 -17.64 2.92 -3.46
C GLY A 175 -19.07 3.46 -3.57
N ASP A 176 -19.35 4.17 -4.67
CA ASP A 176 -20.66 4.77 -4.93
C ASP A 176 -21.74 3.75 -5.33
N VAL A 177 -21.31 2.56 -5.77
CA VAL A 177 -22.18 1.43 -6.11
C VAL A 177 -21.72 0.18 -5.37
N PRO A 178 -22.64 -0.74 -5.00
CA PRO A 178 -22.26 -2.00 -4.36
C PRO A 178 -21.39 -2.88 -5.27
N ALA A 179 -20.48 -3.62 -4.65
CA ALA A 179 -19.72 -4.69 -5.30
C ALA A 179 -20.65 -5.78 -5.88
N LEU A 180 -20.21 -6.42 -6.97
CA LEU A 180 -20.89 -7.58 -7.54
C LEU A 180 -20.84 -8.76 -6.55
N THR A 181 -21.85 -9.63 -6.57
CA THR A 181 -21.90 -10.84 -5.73
C THR A 181 -21.04 -11.98 -6.26
N ALA A 182 -20.45 -11.81 -7.45
CA ALA A 182 -19.58 -12.78 -8.10
C ALA A 182 -18.38 -12.09 -8.75
N PHE A 183 -17.31 -12.86 -8.97
CA PHE A 183 -16.09 -12.39 -9.61
C PHE A 183 -16.39 -11.72 -10.97
N PRO A 184 -15.83 -10.54 -11.28
CA PRO A 184 -14.67 -9.89 -10.62
C PRO A 184 -14.96 -9.05 -9.36
N TYR A 185 -16.17 -9.08 -8.80
CA TYR A 185 -16.61 -8.36 -7.59
C TYR A 185 -16.60 -6.81 -7.70
N GLU A 186 -15.77 -6.22 -8.54
CA GLU A 186 -15.84 -4.79 -8.88
C GLU A 186 -17.08 -4.49 -9.72
N ALA A 187 -17.75 -3.38 -9.43
CA ALA A 187 -18.89 -2.93 -10.19
C ALA A 187 -18.48 -2.45 -11.58
N ASP A 188 -19.39 -2.54 -12.55
CA ASP A 188 -19.15 -2.02 -13.89
C ASP A 188 -18.90 -0.50 -13.85
N PRO A 189 -17.98 0.00 -14.70
CA PRO A 189 -17.74 1.43 -14.79
C PRO A 189 -19.03 2.14 -15.21
N ALA A 190 -19.35 3.26 -14.55
CA ALA A 190 -20.47 4.10 -14.95
C ALA A 190 -20.31 4.52 -16.42
N GLU A 191 -21.38 4.43 -17.21
CA GLU A 191 -21.36 4.87 -18.60
C GLU A 191 -21.03 6.37 -18.66
N GLY A 192 -20.15 6.76 -19.58
CA GLY A 192 -19.63 8.13 -19.65
C GLY A 192 -20.70 9.21 -19.80
N PHE A 193 -21.83 8.91 -20.43
CA PHE A 193 -22.95 9.85 -20.62
C PHE A 193 -23.84 9.99 -19.37
N THR A 194 -23.98 8.94 -18.56
CA THR A 194 -24.85 8.92 -17.37
C THR A 194 -24.10 9.21 -16.07
N ASN A 195 -22.77 9.34 -16.14
CA ASN A 195 -21.94 9.63 -14.98
C ASN A 195 -22.16 11.06 -14.45
N THR A 196 -22.91 11.16 -13.36
CA THR A 196 -23.23 12.42 -12.68
C THR A 196 -22.09 12.96 -11.80
N LYS A 197 -20.92 12.30 -11.72
CA LYS A 197 -19.79 12.75 -10.87
C LYS A 197 -19.17 14.08 -11.32
N GLY A 198 -19.52 14.59 -12.50
CA GLY A 198 -19.18 15.94 -12.96
C GLY A 198 -20.26 17.00 -12.68
N LEU A 199 -21.43 16.61 -12.16
CA LEU A 199 -22.47 17.56 -11.79
C LEU A 199 -22.17 18.14 -10.40
N PRO A 200 -22.00 19.47 -10.26
CA PRO A 200 -21.91 20.08 -8.95
C PRO A 200 -23.21 19.79 -8.21
N LYS A 201 -23.14 18.99 -7.15
CA LYS A 201 -24.26 18.86 -6.20
C LYS A 201 -24.24 20.09 -5.28
N PRO A 202 -25.42 20.67 -4.97
CA PRO A 202 -25.51 21.79 -4.03
C PRO A 202 -25.00 21.41 -2.63
#